data_AF-A0AAW5CBT4-F1
#
_entry.id   AF-A0AAW5CBT4-F1
#
_cell.length_a   1.000
_cell.length_b   1.000
_cell.length_c   1.000
_cell.angle_alpha   90.00
_cell.angle_beta   90.00
_cell.angle_gamma   90.00
#
_symmetry.space_group_name_H-M   'P 1'
#
loop_
_entity.id
_entity.type
_entity.pdbx_description
1 polymer ?
#
loop_
_entity_poly.entity_id
_entity_poly.type
_entity_poly.pdbx_seq_one_letter_code
_entity_poly.pdbx_strand_id
1 'polypeptide(L)'
;STSSLSSAQWKKVEDALANMNNDCMGGKMIGALKDKNITIVHDPNIKANGLYNPKTNQMTIKDFKESEVTNKDLERTLFHELLHSLQTHNEDAKLNLEIEAHLAVYRYAVRKGISLADSKYSNILLLSKSLDEKYNVIDADLYNDFYQKVINDFKKIDFYKDFKESPSARNMNTNKNLAKDCE
;
A
#
# COMPACT_ATOMS: atom_id res chain seq x y z
N SER A 1 21.78 -8.32 8.80
CA SER A 1 21.61 -6.85 8.84
C SER A 1 20.93 -6.45 10.12
N THR A 2 21.60 -5.66 10.96
CA THR A 2 21.00 -5.01 12.12
C THR A 2 20.13 -3.85 11.62
N SER A 3 18.87 -3.80 12.05
CA SER A 3 17.99 -2.66 11.76
C SER A 3 18.62 -1.35 12.26
N SER A 4 18.55 -0.29 11.45
CA SER A 4 19.14 1.02 11.76
C SER A 4 18.21 1.96 12.54
N LEU A 5 17.07 1.45 13.04
CA LEU A 5 16.09 2.25 13.77
C LEU A 5 16.49 2.44 15.23
N SER A 6 16.31 3.65 15.74
CA SER A 6 16.34 3.93 17.18
C SER A 6 15.16 3.28 17.90
N SER A 7 15.25 3.09 19.21
CA SER A 7 14.15 2.51 20.01
C SER A 7 12.84 3.30 19.89
N ALA A 8 12.92 4.63 19.78
CA ALA A 8 11.75 5.48 19.58
C ALA A 8 11.09 5.26 18.20
N GLN A 9 11.90 5.07 17.15
CA GLN A 9 11.37 4.74 15.82
C GLN A 9 10.76 3.34 15.80
N TRP A 10 11.41 2.37 16.45
CA TRP A 10 10.87 1.02 16.61
C TRP A 10 9.51 1.03 17.29
N LYS A 11 9.37 1.81 18.38
CA LYS A 11 8.09 1.93 19.07
C LYS A 11 6.96 2.42 18.14
N LYS A 12 7.24 3.41 17.28
CA LYS A 12 6.26 3.89 16.28
C LYS A 12 5.87 2.81 15.26
N VAL A 13 6.84 1.99 14.82
CA VAL A 13 6.55 0.85 13.94
C VAL A 13 5.65 -0.16 14.65
N GLU A 14 5.98 -0.53 15.89
CA GLU A 14 5.18 -1.47 16.68
C GLU A 14 3.75 -0.98 16.88
N ASP A 15 3.57 0.31 17.20
CA ASP A 15 2.26 0.92 17.41
C ASP A 15 1.43 0.94 16.09
N ALA A 16 2.06 1.27 14.97
CA ALA A 16 1.42 1.22 13.65
C ALA A 16 1.03 -0.22 13.26
N LEU A 17 1.91 -1.20 13.46
CA LEU A 17 1.62 -2.61 13.20
C LEU A 17 0.49 -3.13 14.11
N ALA A 18 0.45 -2.74 15.38
CA ALA A 18 -0.64 -3.09 16.28
C ALA A 18 -1.98 -2.50 15.80
N ASN A 19 -1.99 -1.24 15.34
CA ASN A 19 -3.18 -0.60 14.78
C ASN A 19 -3.67 -1.29 13.50
N MET A 20 -2.73 -1.70 12.63
CA MET A 20 -3.02 -2.47 11.42
C MET A 20 -3.56 -3.86 11.75
N ASN A 21 -3.02 -4.53 12.78
CA ASN A 21 -3.48 -5.85 13.20
C ASN A 21 -4.93 -5.86 13.70
N ASN A 22 -5.43 -4.70 14.16
CA ASN A 22 -6.82 -4.52 14.57
C ASN A 22 -7.80 -4.32 13.38
N ASP A 23 -7.32 -4.17 12.15
CA ASP A 23 -8.14 -4.21 10.93
C ASP A 23 -8.12 -5.63 10.35
N CYS A 24 -9.23 -6.12 9.79
CA CYS A 24 -9.29 -7.49 9.27
C CYS A 24 -8.22 -7.76 8.20
N MET A 25 -8.16 -6.91 7.15
CA MET A 25 -7.20 -7.07 6.07
C MET A 25 -5.76 -6.83 6.57
N GLY A 26 -5.57 -5.83 7.43
CA GLY A 26 -4.27 -5.54 8.05
C GLY A 26 -3.74 -6.70 8.91
N GLY A 27 -4.60 -7.33 9.71
CA GLY A 27 -4.26 -8.52 10.51
C GLY A 27 -3.93 -9.74 9.65
N LYS A 28 -4.68 -9.97 8.57
CA LYS A 28 -4.37 -11.03 7.59
C LYS A 28 -3.01 -10.78 6.91
N MET A 29 -2.71 -9.54 6.56
CA MET A 29 -1.43 -9.14 5.99
C MET A 29 -0.29 -9.41 6.97
N ILE A 30 -0.39 -8.94 8.22
CA ILE A 30 0.63 -9.20 9.26
C ILE A 30 0.81 -10.71 9.49
N GLY A 31 -0.29 -11.47 9.54
CA GLY A 31 -0.25 -12.92 9.66
C GLY A 31 0.53 -13.60 8.52
N ALA A 32 0.35 -13.14 7.28
CA ALA A 32 1.05 -13.66 6.10
C ALA A 32 2.56 -13.31 6.07
N LEU A 33 3.01 -12.41 6.94
CA LEU A 33 4.39 -11.91 6.97
C LEU A 33 5.28 -12.55 8.03
N LYS A 34 4.72 -13.41 8.91
CA LYS A 34 5.44 -14.02 10.04
C LYS A 34 6.78 -14.65 9.66
N ASP A 35 6.85 -15.29 8.49
CA ASP A 35 8.05 -16.01 8.04
C ASP A 35 8.86 -15.22 7.00
N LYS A 36 8.46 -13.99 6.66
CA LYS A 36 9.14 -13.22 5.60
C LYS A 36 10.43 -12.58 6.07
N ASN A 37 10.69 -12.36 7.36
CA ASN A 37 11.92 -11.71 7.87
C ASN A 37 12.25 -10.34 7.22
N ILE A 38 11.28 -9.43 7.20
CA ILE A 38 11.45 -8.08 6.63
C ILE A 38 12.34 -7.23 7.53
N THR A 39 13.43 -6.68 6.97
CA THR A 39 14.28 -5.72 7.68
C THR A 39 13.80 -4.30 7.44
N ILE A 40 13.51 -3.53 8.49
CA ILE A 40 13.13 -2.12 8.37
C ILE A 40 14.33 -1.23 8.68
N VAL A 41 14.58 -0.25 7.80
CA VAL A 41 15.66 0.74 7.93
C VAL A 41 15.13 2.15 7.71
N HIS A 42 15.81 3.14 8.27
CA HIS A 42 15.52 4.57 8.07
C HIS A 42 16.53 5.18 7.09
N ASP A 43 16.04 5.84 6.05
CA ASP A 43 16.84 6.70 5.17
C ASP A 43 16.03 7.94 4.76
N PRO A 44 16.34 9.14 5.28
CA PRO A 44 15.59 10.35 4.97
C PRO A 44 15.77 10.85 3.53
N ASN A 45 16.71 10.29 2.77
CA ASN A 45 17.07 10.77 1.43
C ASN A 45 16.28 10.10 0.31
N ILE A 46 15.50 9.06 0.60
CA ILE A 46 14.66 8.43 -0.43
C ILE A 46 13.58 9.42 -0.94
N LYS A 47 13.19 9.26 -2.21
CA LYS A 47 12.19 10.13 -2.84
C LYS A 47 10.78 9.88 -2.27
N ALA A 48 10.37 8.61 -2.20
CA ALA A 48 9.09 8.17 -1.66
C ALA A 48 9.10 8.13 -0.12
N ASN A 49 7.93 8.03 0.52
CA ASN A 49 7.84 7.91 1.99
C ASN A 49 8.28 6.54 2.50
N GLY A 50 8.11 5.51 1.67
CA GLY A 50 8.56 4.15 1.89
C GLY A 50 9.11 3.55 0.60
N LEU A 51 9.89 2.49 0.72
CA LEU A 51 10.35 1.69 -0.40
C LEU A 51 10.67 0.26 0.05
N TYR A 52 9.88 -0.71 -0.38
CA TYR A 52 10.20 -2.13 -0.23
C TYR A 52 11.07 -2.65 -1.38
N ASN A 53 12.13 -3.38 -1.02
CA ASN A 53 13.01 -4.06 -1.97
C ASN A 53 12.84 -5.58 -1.86
N PRO A 54 12.25 -6.25 -2.86
CA PRO A 54 12.01 -7.69 -2.81
C PRO A 54 13.27 -8.55 -2.92
N LYS A 55 14.38 -8.01 -3.43
CA LYS A 55 15.63 -8.75 -3.57
C LYS A 55 16.37 -8.89 -2.24
N THR A 56 16.28 -7.88 -1.39
CA THR A 56 16.94 -7.84 -0.08
C THR A 56 15.96 -8.03 1.08
N ASN A 57 14.66 -8.06 0.77
CA ASN A 57 13.58 -8.09 1.75
C ASN A 57 13.70 -6.99 2.81
N GLN A 58 14.09 -5.81 2.34
CA GLN A 58 14.30 -4.63 3.14
C GLN A 58 13.23 -3.60 2.81
N MET A 59 12.67 -2.99 3.85
CA MET A 59 11.79 -1.85 3.75
C MET A 59 12.52 -0.62 4.26
N THR A 60 12.62 0.41 3.42
CA THR A 60 13.20 1.70 3.78
C THR A 60 12.08 2.68 4.08
N ILE A 61 12.12 3.33 5.24
CA ILE A 61 11.17 4.36 5.65
C ILE A 61 11.89 5.70 5.67
N LYS A 62 11.26 6.71 5.07
CA LYS A 62 11.83 8.05 4.96
C LYS A 62 11.74 8.85 6.24
N ASP A 63 10.55 8.88 6.83
CA ASP A 63 10.26 9.75 7.95
C ASP A 63 9.42 9.04 9.01
N PHE A 64 9.74 9.36 10.27
CA PHE A 64 9.06 8.90 11.47
C PHE A 64 8.44 10.07 12.24
N LYS A 65 8.40 11.29 11.67
CA LYS A 65 7.90 12.54 12.30
C LYS A 65 6.38 12.62 12.45
N GLU A 66 5.70 11.50 12.63
CA GLU A 66 4.31 11.53 13.13
C GLU A 66 4.29 12.22 14.50
N SER A 67 3.38 13.17 14.66
CA SER A 67 3.06 13.74 15.98
C SER A 67 1.92 12.93 16.60
N GLU A 68 1.79 12.95 17.93
CA GLU A 68 0.67 12.28 18.63
C GLU A 68 -0.71 12.79 18.19
N VAL A 69 -0.76 13.96 17.53
CA VAL A 69 -1.99 14.69 17.23
C VAL A 69 -2.34 14.65 15.73
N THR A 70 -1.37 14.42 14.83
CA THR A 70 -1.59 14.50 13.38
C THR A 70 -0.70 13.54 12.57
N ASN A 71 -1.36 12.92 11.59
CA ASN A 71 -0.85 12.09 10.49
C ASN A 71 -0.34 10.69 10.84
N LYS A 72 -1.20 9.69 10.58
CA LYS A 72 -0.87 8.27 10.42
C LYS A 72 -0.16 8.00 9.08
N ASP A 73 0.85 8.82 8.76
CA ASP A 73 1.64 8.72 7.53
C ASP A 73 2.50 7.47 7.50
N LEU A 74 3.13 7.12 8.62
CA LEU A 74 3.89 5.90 8.82
C LEU A 74 2.99 4.68 8.73
N GLU A 75 1.84 4.65 9.41
CA GLU A 75 0.90 3.51 9.36
C GLU A 75 0.46 3.22 7.92
N ARG A 76 0.11 4.27 7.15
CA ARG A 76 -0.22 4.12 5.72
C ARG A 76 0.97 3.68 4.87
N THR A 77 2.15 4.23 5.12
CA THR A 77 3.37 3.86 4.41
C THR A 77 3.73 2.40 4.68
N LEU A 78 3.68 1.96 5.94
CA LEU A 78 3.89 0.57 6.31
C LEU A 78 2.85 -0.33 5.65
N PHE A 79 1.58 0.04 5.66
CA PHE A 79 0.54 -0.74 4.99
C PHE A 79 0.85 -0.91 3.49
N HIS A 80 1.22 0.17 2.81
CA HIS A 80 1.59 0.17 1.39
C HIS A 80 2.76 -0.77 1.10
N GLU A 81 3.87 -0.58 1.80
CA GLU A 81 5.11 -1.33 1.55
C GLU A 81 5.01 -2.80 1.99
N LEU A 82 4.26 -3.10 3.07
CA LEU A 82 4.02 -4.48 3.48
C LEU A 82 3.15 -5.21 2.48
N LEU A 83 2.19 -4.54 1.84
CA LEU A 83 1.42 -5.14 0.77
C LEU A 83 2.30 -5.48 -0.44
N HIS A 84 3.21 -4.57 -0.83
CA HIS A 84 4.20 -4.86 -1.88
C HIS A 84 5.01 -6.11 -1.57
N SER A 85 5.36 -6.33 -0.31
CA SER A 85 6.07 -7.55 0.08
C SER A 85 5.27 -8.84 -0.15
N LEU A 86 3.95 -8.79 -0.30
CA LEU A 86 3.08 -9.93 -0.58
C LEU A 86 2.71 -10.09 -2.06
N GLN A 87 2.96 -9.08 -2.89
CA GLN A 87 2.60 -9.08 -4.30
C GLN A 87 3.57 -9.91 -5.16
N THR A 88 3.14 -10.24 -6.38
CA THR A 88 4.01 -10.80 -7.41
C THR A 88 4.90 -9.68 -7.94
N HIS A 89 6.21 -9.70 -7.68
CA HIS A 89 7.17 -8.65 -8.08
C HIS A 89 7.43 -8.59 -9.60
N ASN A 90 6.36 -8.52 -10.39
CA ASN A 90 6.38 -8.50 -11.84
C ASN A 90 6.66 -7.07 -12.34
N GLU A 91 7.87 -6.83 -12.82
CA GLU A 91 8.27 -5.52 -13.35
C GLU A 91 7.45 -5.10 -14.59
N ASP A 92 6.88 -6.04 -15.35
CA ASP A 92 6.01 -5.73 -16.51
C ASP A 92 4.60 -5.28 -16.11
N ALA A 93 4.24 -5.47 -14.84
CA ALA A 93 2.97 -5.03 -14.26
C ALA A 93 3.17 -4.08 -13.08
N LYS A 94 4.35 -3.45 -12.95
CA LYS A 94 4.73 -2.65 -11.79
C LYS A 94 3.73 -1.55 -11.47
N LEU A 95 3.23 -0.83 -12.49
CA LEU A 95 2.24 0.20 -12.29
C LEU A 95 0.92 -0.36 -11.75
N ASN A 96 0.53 -1.56 -12.20
CA ASN A 96 -0.68 -2.22 -11.67
C ASN A 96 -0.52 -2.50 -10.18
N LEU A 97 0.63 -3.04 -9.77
CA LEU A 97 0.91 -3.37 -8.37
C LEU A 97 0.88 -2.14 -7.46
N GLU A 98 1.43 -1.01 -7.92
CA GLU A 98 1.34 0.28 -7.22
C GLU A 98 -0.10 0.75 -7.09
N ILE A 99 -0.89 0.69 -8.17
CA ILE A 99 -2.31 1.09 -8.14
C ILE A 99 -3.10 0.22 -7.16
N GLU A 100 -2.88 -1.08 -7.15
CA GLU A 100 -3.51 -2.01 -6.21
C GLU A 100 -3.14 -1.69 -4.75
N ALA A 101 -1.89 -1.29 -4.50
CA ALA A 101 -1.43 -0.89 -3.18
C ALA A 101 -2.05 0.42 -2.71
N HIS A 102 -2.05 1.46 -3.56
CA HIS A 102 -2.70 2.72 -3.22
C HIS A 102 -4.21 2.58 -3.03
N LEU A 103 -4.88 1.70 -3.79
CA LEU A 103 -6.28 1.38 -3.58
C LEU A 103 -6.53 0.69 -2.23
N ALA A 104 -5.67 -0.26 -1.84
CA ALA A 104 -5.79 -0.93 -0.55
C ALA A 104 -5.56 0.03 0.62
N VAL A 105 -4.55 0.91 0.51
CA VAL A 105 -4.29 2.00 1.47
C VAL A 105 -5.48 2.94 1.55
N TYR A 106 -6.09 3.31 0.42
CA TYR A 106 -7.30 4.15 0.39
C TYR A 106 -8.43 3.51 1.18
N ARG A 107 -8.77 2.25 0.90
CA ARG A 107 -9.86 1.53 1.59
C ARG A 107 -9.56 1.36 3.08
N TYR A 108 -8.32 1.03 3.43
CA TYR A 108 -7.86 0.95 4.82
C TYR A 108 -8.04 2.29 5.55
N ALA A 109 -7.56 3.39 4.96
CA ALA A 109 -7.65 4.71 5.53
C ALA A 109 -9.10 5.14 5.76
N VAL A 110 -10.00 4.89 4.79
CA VAL A 110 -11.43 5.17 4.94
C VAL A 110 -12.04 4.40 6.12
N ARG A 111 -11.80 3.09 6.23
CA ARG A 111 -12.31 2.28 7.36
C ARG A 111 -11.81 2.77 8.72
N LYS A 112 -10.57 3.25 8.78
CA LYS A 112 -9.92 3.71 10.02
C LYS A 112 -10.14 5.20 10.31
N GLY A 113 -10.86 5.94 9.46
CA GLY A 113 -11.05 7.38 9.60
C GLY A 113 -9.75 8.19 9.46
N ILE A 114 -8.77 7.67 8.73
CA ILE A 114 -7.47 8.32 8.50
C ILE A 114 -7.63 9.33 7.35
N SER A 115 -7.27 10.59 7.60
CA SER A 115 -7.37 11.65 6.60
C SER A 115 -6.49 11.37 5.37
N LEU A 116 -7.09 11.48 4.18
CA LEU A 116 -6.42 11.34 2.88
C LEU A 116 -6.28 12.74 2.26
N ALA A 117 -5.12 13.38 2.45
CA ALA A 117 -4.89 14.77 2.08
C ALA A 117 -4.52 14.99 0.59
N ASP A 118 -4.66 13.99 -0.28
CA ASP A 118 -4.07 14.01 -1.63
C ASP A 118 -5.13 13.84 -2.73
N SER A 119 -5.11 14.78 -3.67
CA SER A 119 -5.94 14.78 -4.89
C SER A 119 -5.84 13.49 -5.71
N LYS A 120 -4.72 12.75 -5.61
CA LYS A 120 -4.53 11.44 -6.27
C LYS A 120 -5.59 10.41 -5.89
N TYR A 121 -6.23 10.55 -4.71
CA TYR A 121 -7.25 9.62 -4.26
C TYR A 121 -8.62 9.83 -4.91
N SER A 122 -8.82 10.89 -5.69
CA SER A 122 -10.11 11.17 -6.34
C SER A 122 -10.49 10.07 -7.35
N ASN A 123 -9.57 9.68 -8.24
CA ASN A 123 -9.82 8.59 -9.19
C ASN A 123 -9.68 7.20 -8.52
N ILE A 124 -8.90 7.08 -7.44
CA ILE A 124 -8.86 5.84 -6.64
C ILE A 124 -10.20 5.59 -5.94
N LEU A 125 -10.87 6.63 -5.44
CA LEU A 125 -12.23 6.54 -4.89
C LEU A 125 -13.19 5.99 -5.96
N LEU A 126 -13.14 6.51 -7.19
CA LEU A 126 -13.99 6.01 -8.29
C LEU A 126 -13.68 4.55 -8.61
N LEU A 127 -12.39 4.19 -8.73
CA LEU A 127 -11.97 2.81 -8.90
C LEU A 127 -12.48 1.91 -7.76
N SER A 128 -12.40 2.39 -6.51
CA SER A 128 -12.90 1.66 -5.34
C SER A 128 -14.40 1.38 -5.41
N LYS A 129 -15.19 2.25 -6.04
CA LYS A 129 -16.66 2.06 -6.20
C LYS A 129 -17.02 1.01 -7.26
N SER A 130 -16.12 0.70 -8.19
CA SER A 130 -16.32 -0.36 -9.20
C SER A 130 -16.04 -1.77 -8.68
N LEU A 131 -15.73 -1.90 -7.39
CA LEU A 131 -15.33 -3.12 -6.72
C LEU A 131 -16.19 -3.35 -5.46
N ASP A 132 -16.50 -4.59 -5.12
CA ASP A 132 -17.09 -4.95 -3.82
C ASP A 132 -16.05 -4.85 -2.68
N GLU A 133 -16.48 -5.15 -1.45
CA GLU A 133 -15.64 -5.17 -0.25
C GLU A 133 -14.46 -6.16 -0.34
N LYS A 134 -14.63 -7.24 -1.12
CA LYS A 134 -13.66 -8.32 -1.36
C LYS A 134 -12.80 -8.08 -2.59
N TYR A 135 -12.87 -6.87 -3.18
CA TYR A 135 -12.14 -6.45 -4.38
C TYR A 135 -12.53 -7.22 -5.66
N ASN A 136 -13.71 -7.84 -5.69
CA ASN A 136 -14.27 -8.35 -6.94
C ASN A 136 -14.85 -7.20 -7.76
N VAL A 137 -14.65 -7.26 -9.07
CA VAL A 137 -15.21 -6.29 -10.01
C VAL A 137 -16.72 -6.49 -10.08
N ILE A 138 -17.47 -5.45 -9.70
CA ILE A 138 -18.94 -5.45 -9.76
C ILE A 138 -19.47 -4.72 -11.00
N ASP A 139 -18.64 -3.87 -11.61
CA ASP A 139 -18.92 -3.19 -12.86
C ASP A 139 -17.63 -3.13 -13.70
N ALA A 140 -17.57 -3.94 -14.76
CA ALA A 140 -16.36 -4.10 -15.57
C ALA A 140 -16.04 -2.87 -16.43
N ASP A 141 -17.06 -2.17 -16.92
CA ASP A 141 -16.87 -0.99 -17.77
C ASP A 141 -16.36 0.17 -16.92
N LEU A 142 -16.99 0.40 -15.76
CA LEU A 142 -16.53 1.41 -14.81
C LEU A 142 -15.15 1.07 -14.24
N TYR A 143 -14.89 -0.21 -13.92
CA TYR A 143 -13.58 -0.63 -13.44
C TYR A 143 -12.49 -0.28 -14.46
N ASN A 144 -12.69 -0.61 -15.73
CA ASN A 144 -11.72 -0.33 -16.77
C ASN A 144 -11.52 1.17 -17.03
N ASP A 145 -12.60 1.97 -17.09
CA ASP A 145 -12.51 3.42 -17.25
C ASP A 145 -11.78 4.07 -16.06
N PHE A 146 -12.18 3.76 -14.83
CA PHE A 146 -11.55 4.34 -13.64
C PHE A 146 -10.12 3.88 -13.45
N TYR A 147 -9.79 2.62 -13.72
CA TYR A 147 -8.41 2.14 -13.67
C TYR A 147 -7.54 2.93 -14.67
N GLN A 148 -8.05 3.20 -15.87
CA GLN A 148 -7.33 4.01 -16.86
C GLN A 148 -7.12 5.46 -16.39
N LYS A 149 -8.10 6.07 -15.72
CA LYS A 149 -7.93 7.40 -15.11
C LYS A 149 -6.84 7.39 -14.03
N VAL A 150 -6.81 6.36 -13.18
CA VAL A 150 -5.75 6.21 -12.16
C VAL A 150 -4.37 6.03 -12.80
N ILE A 151 -4.25 5.21 -13.87
CA ILE A 151 -3.00 5.10 -14.64
C ILE A 151 -2.54 6.48 -15.11
N ASN A 152 -3.44 7.26 -15.71
CA ASN A 152 -3.13 8.59 -16.23
C ASN A 152 -2.66 9.55 -15.13
N ASP A 153 -3.25 9.47 -13.92
CA ASP A 153 -2.80 10.28 -12.79
C ASP A 153 -1.43 9.87 -12.28
N PHE A 154 -1.17 8.57 -12.16
CA PHE A 154 0.14 8.07 -11.73
C PHE A 154 1.22 8.45 -12.74
N LYS A 155 0.93 8.37 -14.05
CA LYS A 155 1.89 8.74 -15.10
C LYS A 155 2.27 10.22 -15.11
N LYS A 156 1.49 11.11 -14.48
CA LYS A 156 1.86 12.54 -14.29
C LYS A 156 2.90 12.73 -13.19
N ILE A 157 3.10 11.74 -12.31
CA ILE A 157 4.07 11.79 -11.22
C ILE A 157 5.40 11.23 -11.74
N ASP A 158 6.46 12.03 -11.64
CA ASP A 158 7.79 11.68 -12.15
C ASP A 158 8.34 10.34 -11.67
N PHE A 159 7.94 9.90 -10.47
CA PHE A 159 8.36 8.61 -9.92
C PHE A 159 7.72 7.41 -10.63
N TYR A 160 6.45 7.50 -11.07
CA TYR A 160 5.71 6.38 -11.66
C TYR A 160 5.63 6.42 -13.19
N LYS A 161 6.02 7.53 -13.83
CA LYS A 161 5.81 7.76 -15.29
C LYS A 161 6.29 6.61 -16.19
N ASP A 162 7.42 6.01 -15.82
CA ASP A 162 8.08 4.95 -16.61
C ASP A 162 7.70 3.54 -16.14
N PHE A 163 6.81 3.40 -15.15
CA PHE A 163 6.37 2.09 -14.70
C PHE A 163 5.51 1.44 -15.78
N LYS A 164 5.77 0.16 -16.03
CA LYS A 164 5.04 -0.64 -17.00
C LYS A 164 3.67 -1.02 -16.46
N GLU A 165 2.70 -1.04 -17.35
CA GLU A 165 1.33 -1.48 -17.07
C GLU A 165 0.99 -2.66 -17.97
N SER A 166 0.21 -3.58 -17.43
CA SER A 166 -0.31 -4.75 -18.12
C SER A 166 -1.81 -4.88 -17.86
N PRO A 167 -2.67 -4.79 -18.88
CA PRO A 167 -4.11 -4.94 -18.72
C PRO A 167 -4.52 -6.28 -18.07
N SER A 168 -3.80 -7.36 -18.36
CA SER A 168 -4.02 -8.67 -17.73
C SER A 168 -3.68 -8.72 -16.23
N ALA A 169 -2.92 -7.75 -15.73
CA ALA A 169 -2.56 -7.65 -14.32
C ALA A 169 -3.55 -6.83 -13.49
N ARG A 170 -4.63 -6.28 -14.08
CA ARG A 170 -5.70 -5.56 -13.37
C ARG A 170 -6.65 -6.54 -12.66
N ASN A 171 -6.13 -7.33 -11.72
CA ASN A 171 -6.84 -8.48 -11.16
C ASN A 171 -7.09 -8.41 -9.65
N MET A 172 -6.40 -7.52 -8.91
CA MET A 172 -6.55 -7.35 -7.45
C MET A 172 -6.24 -8.61 -6.66
N ASN A 173 -5.47 -9.57 -7.20
CA ASN A 173 -5.33 -10.91 -6.62
C ASN A 173 -4.80 -10.88 -5.18
N THR A 174 -3.80 -10.05 -4.90
CA THR A 174 -3.25 -9.92 -3.53
C THR A 174 -4.30 -9.36 -2.57
N ASN A 175 -5.03 -8.33 -3.00
CA ASN A 175 -6.07 -7.69 -2.20
C ASN A 175 -7.25 -8.64 -1.94
N LYS A 176 -7.72 -9.35 -2.97
CA LYS A 176 -8.76 -10.39 -2.87
C LYS A 176 -8.36 -11.48 -1.87
N ASN A 177 -7.14 -11.98 -1.96
CA ASN A 177 -6.64 -13.02 -1.06
C ASN A 177 -6.61 -12.58 0.40
N LEU A 178 -6.27 -11.30 0.66
CA LEU A 178 -6.25 -10.75 2.01
C LEU A 178 -7.66 -10.42 2.54
N ALA A 179 -8.58 -10.03 1.66
CA ALA A 179 -9.93 -9.60 2.03
C ALA A 179 -11.00 -10.73 2.00
N LYS A 180 -10.67 -11.91 1.49
CA LYS A 180 -11.65 -13.00 1.23
C LYS A 180 -12.54 -13.38 2.43
N ASP A 181 -11.98 -13.32 3.64
CA ASP A 181 -12.65 -13.69 4.90
C ASP A 181 -12.96 -12.46 5.76
N CYS A 182 -12.87 -11.25 5.20
CA CYS A 182 -13.23 -10.03 5.90
C CYS A 182 -14.72 -9.74 5.73
N GLU A 183 -15.33 -9.35 6.83
CA GLU A 183 -16.72 -8.87 6.93
C GLU A 183 -16.78 -7.34 6.85
#